data_AF-A0A8T5KXU2-F1
#
_entry.id   AF-A0A8T5KXU2-F1
#
_cell.length_a   1.000
_cell.length_b   1.000
_cell.length_c   1.000
_cell.angle_alpha   90.00
_cell.angle_beta   90.00
_cell.angle_gamma   90.00
#
_symmetry.space_group_name_H-M   'P 1'
#
loop_
_entity.id
_entity.type
_entity.pdbx_description
1 polymer ?
#
loop_
_entity_poly.entity_id
_entity_poly.type
_entity_poly.pdbx_seq_one_letter_code
_entity_poly.pdbx_strand_id
1 'polypeptide(L)'
;MWVTILLSFLYAGTGIVATIGYFPTIKDLIRGKKSANISSYVIWTSCALIVFLYSLIVISDLLLAIVTGLNFLSCAVILFLAIRLELIKK
;
A
#
# COMPACT_ATOMS: atom_id res chain seq x y z
N MET A 1 8.31 -25.79 -12.72
CA MET A 1 9.39 -24.78 -12.88
C MET A 1 8.94 -23.58 -13.70
N TRP A 2 8.36 -23.75 -14.91
CA TRP A 2 7.88 -22.62 -15.71
C TRP A 2 6.70 -21.84 -15.10
N VAL A 3 5.73 -22.55 -14.51
CA VAL A 3 4.54 -21.93 -13.91
C VAL A 3 4.90 -21.01 -12.74
N THR A 4 5.83 -21.42 -11.87
CA THR A 4 6.24 -20.62 -10.71
C THR A 4 6.95 -19.34 -11.12
N ILE A 5 7.81 -19.40 -12.15
CA ILE A 5 8.50 -18.22 -12.70
C ILE A 5 7.47 -17.23 -13.26
N LEU A 6 6.52 -17.72 -14.07
CA LEU A 6 5.46 -16.88 -14.62
C LEU A 6 4.63 -16.21 -13.52
N LEU A 7 4.24 -16.96 -12.48
CA LEU A 7 3.49 -16.42 -11.35
C LEU A 7 4.29 -15.37 -10.57
N SER A 8 5.61 -15.56 -10.38
CA SER A 8 6.46 -14.56 -9.73
C SER A 8 6.50 -13.24 -10.52
N PHE A 9 6.62 -13.29 -11.86
CA PHE A 9 6.59 -12.09 -12.69
C PHE A 9 5.23 -11.39 -12.66
N LEU A 10 4.13 -12.16 -12.77
CA LEU A 10 2.78 -11.61 -12.67
C LEU A 10 2.55 -10.97 -11.30
N TYR A 11 2.98 -11.65 -10.23
CA TYR A 11 2.90 -11.13 -8.86
C TYR A 11 3.69 -9.84 -8.70
N ALA A 12 4.92 -9.76 -9.21
CA ALA A 12 5.71 -8.52 -9.23
C ALA A 12 4.95 -7.39 -9.95
N GLY A 13 4.32 -7.71 -11.08
CA GLY A 13 3.46 -6.80 -11.83
C GLY A 13 2.30 -6.25 -11.01
N THR A 14 1.69 -7.05 -10.12
CA THR A 14 0.61 -6.57 -9.24
C THR A 14 1.07 -5.45 -8.33
N GLY A 15 2.31 -5.47 -7.83
CA GLY A 15 2.86 -4.38 -7.01
C GLY A 15 2.97 -3.06 -7.78
N ILE A 16 3.39 -3.12 -9.05
CA ILE A 16 3.46 -1.94 -9.94
C ILE A 16 2.06 -1.39 -10.18
N VAL A 17 1.12 -2.26 -10.58
CA VAL A 17 -0.27 -1.87 -10.86
C VAL A 17 -0.94 -1.28 -9.62
N ALA A 18 -0.74 -1.88 -8.44
CA ALA A 18 -1.27 -1.38 -7.17
C ALA A 18 -0.72 0.01 -6.85
N THR A 19 0.59 0.22 -6.99
CA THR A 19 1.23 1.53 -6.76
C THR A 19 0.66 2.61 -7.68
N ILE A 20 0.46 2.30 -8.97
CA ILE A 20 -0.20 3.20 -9.93
C ILE A 20 -1.66 3.44 -9.53
N GLY A 21 -2.35 2.41 -9.04
CA GLY A 21 -3.73 2.51 -8.56
C GLY A 21 -3.92 3.43 -7.34
N TYR A 22 -2.90 3.55 -6.48
CA TYR A 22 -2.92 4.48 -5.34
C TYR A 22 -2.64 5.94 -5.72
N PHE A 23 -1.95 6.17 -6.84
CA PHE A 23 -1.60 7.51 -7.32
C PHE A 23 -2.77 8.51 -7.43
N PRO A 24 -3.94 8.19 -8.03
CA PRO A 24 -5.07 9.11 -8.09
C PRO A 24 -5.57 9.52 -6.69
N THR A 25 -5.65 8.57 -5.75
CA THR A 25 -6.08 8.84 -4.37
C THR A 25 -5.12 9.78 -3.66
N ILE A 26 -3.81 9.55 -3.80
CA ILE A 26 -2.77 10.43 -3.26
C ILE A 26 -2.89 11.84 -3.85
N LYS A 27 -3.04 11.93 -5.18
CA LYS A 27 -3.19 13.21 -5.89
C LYS A 27 -4.43 13.98 -5.44
N ASP A 28 -5.56 13.30 -5.24
CA ASP A 28 -6.80 13.93 -4.76
C ASP A 28 -6.67 14.44 -3.32
N LEU A 29 -6.00 13.69 -2.45
CA LEU A 29 -5.73 14.11 -1.07
C LEU A 29 -4.80 15.33 -1.00
N ILE A 30 -3.74 15.37 -1.82
CA ILE A 30 -2.85 16.53 -1.94
C ILE A 30 -3.63 17.77 -2.42
N ARG A 31 -4.61 17.58 -3.31
CA ARG A 31 -5.52 18.63 -3.79
C ARG A 31 -6.62 19.01 -2.78
N GLY A 32 -6.63 18.43 -1.59
CA GLY A 32 -7.57 18.76 -0.52
C GLY A 32 -8.97 18.12 -0.67
N LYS A 33 -9.11 17.12 -1.55
CA LYS A 33 -10.34 16.34 -1.67
C LYS A 33 -10.31 15.18 -0.68
N LYS A 34 -11.37 15.04 0.12
CA LYS A 34 -11.51 13.90 1.05
C LYS A 34 -11.92 12.64 0.26
N SER A 35 -10.95 12.03 -0.41
CA SER A 35 -11.14 10.80 -1.22
C SER A 35 -10.89 9.51 -0.43
N ALA A 36 -10.24 9.61 0.74
CA ALA A 36 -9.91 8.47 1.60
C ALA A 36 -10.59 8.59 2.97
N ASN A 37 -11.19 7.48 3.43
CA ASN A 37 -11.72 7.36 4.79
C ASN A 37 -10.60 6.97 5.77
N ILE A 38 -10.35 7.81 6.78
CA ILE A 38 -9.28 7.60 7.76
C ILE A 38 -9.45 6.26 8.49
N SER A 39 -10.64 5.95 9.00
CA SER A 39 -10.89 4.71 9.76
C SER A 39 -10.59 3.47 8.93
N SER A 40 -10.98 3.48 7.64
CA SER A 40 -10.64 2.38 6.73
C SER A 40 -9.14 2.28 6.50
N TYR A 41 -8.46 3.40 6.25
CA TYR A 41 -7.02 3.40 5.99
C TYR A 41 -6.18 3.05 7.23
N VAL A 42 -6.67 3.29 8.44
CA VAL A 42 -6.05 2.77 9.68
C VAL A 42 -6.04 1.24 9.69
N ILE A 43 -7.19 0.62 9.36
CA ILE A 43 -7.31 -0.84 9.28
C ILE A 43 -6.39 -1.38 8.17
N TRP A 44 -6.46 -0.80 6.97
CA TRP A 44 -5.64 -1.22 5.83
C TRP A 44 -4.14 -1.10 6.11
N THR A 45 -3.71 0.00 6.71
CA THR A 45 -2.29 0.21 7.06
C THR A 45 -1.83 -0.82 8.09
N SER A 46 -2.66 -1.12 9.08
CA SER A 46 -2.35 -2.12 10.12
C SER A 46 -2.22 -3.53 9.54
N CYS A 47 -3.17 -3.93 8.68
CA CYS A 47 -3.10 -5.21 7.98
C CYS A 47 -1.86 -5.28 7.07
N ALA A 48 -1.58 -4.24 6.30
CA ALA A 48 -0.43 -4.19 5.41
C ALA A 48 0.90 -4.26 6.18
N LEU A 49 0.97 -3.62 7.35
CA LEU A 49 2.13 -3.71 8.24
C LEU A 49 2.36 -5.14 8.71
N ILE A 50 1.32 -5.83 9.19
CA ILE A 50 1.42 -7.22 9.66
C ILE A 50 1.88 -8.13 8.51
N VAL A 51 1.31 -7.97 7.32
CA VAL A 51 1.69 -8.77 6.14
C VAL A 51 3.13 -8.50 5.71
N PHE A 52 3.57 -7.24 5.76
CA PHE A 52 4.96 -6.87 5.46
C PHE A 52 5.96 -7.41 6.49
N LEU A 53 5.63 -7.36 7.78
CA LEU A 53 6.47 -7.98 8.82
C LEU A 53 6.52 -9.50 8.66
N TYR A 54 5.39 -10.13 8.33
CA TYR A 54 5.33 -11.56 8.07
C TYR A 54 6.17 -11.95 6.84
N SER A 55 6.11 -11.18 5.76
CA SER A 55 6.92 -11.43 4.56
C SER A 55 8.41 -11.26 4.82
N LEU A 56 8.81 -10.25 5.61
CA LEU A 56 10.20 -9.98 5.96
C LEU A 56 10.79 -11.00 6.94
N ILE A 57 10.08 -11.33 8.02
CA ILE A 57 10.64 -12.07 9.16
C ILE A 57 10.38 -13.58 9.02
N VAL A 58 9.19 -13.96 8.58
CA VAL A 58 8.76 -15.37 8.58
C VAL A 58 9.01 -16.03 7.23
N ILE A 59 8.51 -15.43 6.15
CA ILE A 59 8.69 -16.01 4.80
C ILE A 59 10.11 -15.74 4.28
N SER A 60 10.69 -14.58 4.60
CA SER A 60 12.00 -14.13 4.11
C SER A 60 12.12 -14.14 2.57
N ASP A 61 11.01 -13.91 1.86
CA ASP A 61 10.98 -13.80 0.40
C ASP A 61 11.08 -12.33 -0.01
N LEU A 62 12.14 -11.99 -0.76
CA LEU A 62 12.45 -10.61 -1.14
C LEU A 62 11.37 -10.00 -2.05
N LEU A 63 10.81 -10.78 -2.97
CA LEU A 63 9.80 -10.27 -3.90
C LEU A 63 8.51 -9.93 -3.14
N LEU A 64 8.07 -10.84 -2.27
CA LEU A 64 6.92 -10.64 -1.40
C LEU A 64 7.15 -9.45 -0.47
N ALA A 65 8.33 -9.33 0.12
CA ALA A 65 8.69 -8.21 0.99
C ALA A 65 8.60 -6.87 0.25
N ILE A 66 9.12 -6.77 -0.98
CA ILE A 66 9.05 -5.54 -1.78
C ILE A 66 7.58 -5.19 -2.11
N VAL A 67 6.79 -6.14 -2.61
CA VAL A 67 5.41 -5.89 -3.02
C VAL A 67 4.54 -5.49 -1.81
N THR A 68 4.66 -6.21 -0.70
CA THR A 68 3.92 -5.93 0.53
C THR A 68 4.39 -4.65 1.22
N GLY A 69 5.69 -4.34 1.14
CA GLY A 69 6.26 -3.09 1.64
C GLY A 69 5.78 -1.87 0.86
N LEU A 70 5.74 -1.94 -0.47
CA LEU A 70 5.15 -0.87 -1.31
C LEU A 70 3.66 -0.66 -1.02
N ASN A 71 2.93 -1.74 -0.80
CA ASN A 71 1.52 -1.67 -0.40
C ASN A 71 1.36 -0.97 0.96
N PHE A 72 2.16 -1.38 1.96
CA PHE A 72 2.17 -0.74 3.27
C PHE A 72 2.51 0.76 3.19
N LEU A 73 3.56 1.12 2.45
CA LEU A 73 3.95 2.52 2.26
C LEU A 73 2.85 3.33 1.59
N SER A 74 2.18 2.77 0.57
CA SER A 74 1.08 3.44 -0.12
C SER A 74 -0.09 3.71 0.82
N CYS A 75 -0.50 2.72 1.62
CA CYS A 75 -1.55 2.89 2.62
C CYS A 75 -1.14 3.92 3.69
N ALA A 76 0.09 3.86 4.19
CA ALA A 76 0.60 4.78 5.20
C ALA A 76 0.65 6.23 4.70
N VAL A 77 1.09 6.47 3.46
CA VAL A 77 1.08 7.79 2.83
C VAL A 77 -0.34 8.33 2.69
N ILE A 78 -1.28 7.49 2.24
CA ILE A 78 -2.68 7.89 2.10
C ILE A 78 -3.28 8.24 3.47
N LEU A 79 -3.04 7.40 4.48
CA LEU A 79 -3.51 7.65 5.84
C LEU A 79 -2.94 8.96 6.40
N PHE A 80 -1.64 9.19 6.25
CA PHE A 80 -0.97 10.42 6.68
C PHE A 80 -1.58 11.65 6.01
N LEU A 81 -1.75 11.62 4.69
CA LEU A 81 -2.36 12.73 3.94
C LEU A 81 -3.82 12.97 4.34
N ALA A 82 -4.60 11.90 4.55
CA ALA A 82 -5.98 11.99 4.99
C ALA A 82 -6.10 12.64 6.38
N ILE A 83 -5.28 12.22 7.35
CA ILE A 83 -5.22 12.81 8.69
C ILE A 83 -4.81 14.29 8.61
N ARG A 84 -3.75 14.60 7.85
CA ARG A 84 -3.26 15.96 7.67
C ARG A 84 -4.31 16.88 7.06
N LEU A 85 -5.11 16.39 6.12
CA LEU A 85 -6.21 17.15 5.52
C LEU A 85 -7.36 17.37 6.52
N GLU A 86 -7.70 16.37 7.34
CA GLU A 86 -8.73 16.47 8.37
C GLU A 86 -8.37 17.51 9.43
N LEU A 87 -7.10 17.53 9.85
CA LEU A 87 -6.59 18.49 10.84
C LEU A 87 -6.57 19.94 10.31
N ILE A 88 -6.35 20.16 9.01
CA ILE A 88 -6.35 21.51 8.42
C ILE A 88 -7.77 22.06 8.23
N LYS A 89 -8.76 21.19 7.98
CA LYS A 89 -10.16 21.60 7.77
C LYS A 89 -10.96 21.77 9.06
N LYS A 90 -10.40 21.36 10.20
CA LYS A 90 -11.03 21.44 11.52
C LYS A 90 -10.55 22.69 12.25
#